data_AF-A0A1Q5LZ35-F1
#
_entry.id   AF-A0A1Q5LZ35-F1
#
_cell.length_a   1.000
_cell.length_b   1.000
_cell.length_c   1.000
_cell.angle_alpha   90.00
_cell.angle_beta   90.00
_cell.angle_gamma   90.00
#
_symmetry.space_group_name_H-M   'P 1'
#
loop_
_entity.id
_entity.type
_entity.pdbx_description
1 polymer ?
#
loop_
_entity_poly.entity_id
_entity_poly.type
_entity_poly.pdbx_seq_one_letter_code
_entity_poly.pdbx_strand_id
1 'polypeptide(L)'
;MDAATVIARLDEARATDARTRDRICDETAAELLAAGTPPTFEVRSADLRLDPYFMCADRYWRQRFQQRPTATTAVECARWMADRVTADSWGAVAEQWALGNGFLNRGAAESADQLAAVVDGAGGGAGAERTAFFVTLFHAGKLRANFCFDELHAFLEFSPASVAAGSLRNEPVYIALQSFAAFGSRTLTVAYATELLGRAWSAPGRTRHTVDICLNGLAFAAPFPGQGELLRRHAQEAVRAHPGDHMFHARLATGLHMCGEHDAALENIDTALALLAASPTASLGVLQDQYLTKRDAVQEGRLRALRDAEQQRRWEQQAAANAQLERSLHTSSVRAVEVVAVFTAAIAFAVGSLQVTLTGKLPLSDRLWLLAAQGVGLALFALLIVGGTWLITRSHHQRDR
;
A
#
# COMPACT_ATOMS: atom_id res chain seq x y z
N MET A 1 32.70 21.00 31.76
CA MET A 1 33.08 19.63 32.13
C MET A 1 34.31 19.25 31.33
N ASP A 2 35.34 18.67 31.96
CA ASP A 2 36.53 18.24 31.22
C ASP A 2 36.29 16.92 30.46
N ALA A 3 37.14 16.64 29.46
CA ALA A 3 36.97 15.47 28.60
C ALA A 3 37.11 14.13 29.36
N ALA A 4 37.96 14.08 30.39
CA ALA A 4 38.19 12.89 31.19
C ALA A 4 36.93 12.48 31.98
N THR A 5 36.22 13.47 32.54
CA THR A 5 34.96 13.23 33.26
C THR A 5 33.87 12.70 32.33
N VAL A 6 33.76 13.24 31.11
CA VAL A 6 32.80 12.74 30.10
C VAL A 6 33.07 11.29 29.75
N ILE A 7 34.32 10.95 29.44
CA ILE A 7 34.73 9.58 29.08
C ILE A 7 34.41 8.62 30.22
N ALA A 8 34.77 8.96 31.46
CA ALA A 8 34.50 8.12 32.63
C ALA A 8 32.99 7.83 32.81
N ARG A 9 32.12 8.83 32.62
CA ARG A 9 30.66 8.65 32.69
C ARG A 9 30.13 7.75 31.57
N LEU A 10 30.65 7.89 30.35
CA LEU A 10 30.21 7.06 29.22
C LEU A 10 30.70 5.62 29.33
N ASP A 11 31.88 5.40 29.92
CA ASP A 11 32.38 4.07 30.25
C ASP A 11 31.53 3.40 31.34
N GLU A 12 31.10 4.15 32.36
CA GLU A 12 30.12 3.68 33.35
C GLU A 12 28.80 3.29 32.67
N ALA A 13 28.29 4.12 31.76
CA ALA A 13 27.04 3.88 31.02
C ALA A 13 27.07 2.56 30.23
N ARG A 14 28.25 2.11 29.78
CA ARG A 14 28.42 0.82 29.07
C ARG A 14 28.14 -0.38 29.98
N ALA A 15 28.42 -0.29 31.27
CA ALA A 15 28.29 -1.39 32.23
C ALA A 15 26.92 -1.46 32.92
N THR A 16 26.03 -0.49 32.67
CA THR A 16 24.73 -0.38 33.32
C THR A 16 23.57 -0.87 32.45
N ASP A 17 22.38 -0.99 33.06
CA ASP A 17 21.15 -1.32 32.34
C ASP A 17 20.74 -0.21 31.35
N ALA A 18 19.88 -0.54 30.40
CA ALA A 18 19.52 0.36 29.30
C ALA A 18 18.91 1.69 29.77
N ARG A 19 18.09 1.69 30.84
CA ARG A 19 17.44 2.90 31.33
C ARG A 19 18.43 3.83 32.02
N THR A 20 19.35 3.26 32.80
CA THR A 20 20.42 4.02 33.44
C THR A 20 21.39 4.59 32.40
N ARG A 21 21.75 3.81 31.38
CA ARG A 21 22.56 4.26 30.25
C ARG A 21 21.93 5.43 29.51
N ASP A 22 20.64 5.34 29.18
CA ASP A 22 19.88 6.42 28.54
C ASP A 22 19.97 7.71 29.36
N ARG A 23 19.69 7.62 30.67
CA ARG A 23 19.74 8.77 31.58
C ARG A 23 21.14 9.41 31.63
N ILE A 24 22.20 8.60 31.75
CA ILE A 24 23.59 9.12 31.78
C ILE A 24 23.91 9.84 30.47
N CYS A 25 23.53 9.28 29.33
CA CYS A 25 23.77 9.89 28.02
C CYS A 25 23.01 11.21 27.85
N ASP A 26 21.75 11.26 28.28
CA ASP A 26 20.89 12.45 28.24
C ASP A 26 21.45 13.58 29.13
N GLU A 27 21.82 13.28 30.38
CA GLU A 27 22.42 14.23 31.32
C GLU A 27 23.75 14.77 30.81
N THR A 28 24.64 13.88 30.35
CA THR A 28 25.96 14.26 29.84
C THR A 28 25.86 15.13 28.58
N ALA A 29 24.94 14.79 27.67
CA ALA A 29 24.68 15.59 26.48
C ALA A 29 24.15 16.99 26.81
N ALA A 30 23.22 17.08 27.78
CA ALA A 30 22.66 18.36 28.22
C ALA A 30 23.73 19.26 28.87
N GLU A 31 24.62 18.69 29.69
CA GLU A 31 25.75 19.42 30.30
C GLU A 31 26.74 19.94 29.25
N LEU A 32 27.08 19.12 28.24
CA LEU A 32 27.93 19.54 27.12
C LEU A 32 27.30 20.70 26.32
N LEU A 33 26.00 20.60 26.07
CA LEU A 33 25.25 21.64 25.35
C LEU A 33 25.18 22.95 26.15
N ALA A 34 24.88 22.87 27.44
CA ALA A 34 24.86 24.02 28.34
C ALA A 34 26.23 24.71 28.43
N ALA A 35 27.32 23.94 28.37
CA ALA A 35 28.69 24.46 28.30
C ALA A 35 29.11 24.95 26.91
N GLY A 36 28.24 24.85 25.89
CA GLY A 36 28.56 25.23 24.51
C GLY A 36 29.67 24.40 23.87
N THR A 37 30.03 23.24 24.45
CA THR A 37 31.19 22.46 24.05
C THR A 37 30.73 21.21 23.30
N PRO A 38 31.15 20.98 22.04
CA PRO A 38 30.81 19.76 21.32
C PRO A 38 31.50 18.54 21.95
N PRO A 39 30.97 17.32 21.77
CA PRO A 39 31.58 16.13 22.34
C PRO A 39 33.03 15.94 21.84
N THR A 40 33.95 15.57 22.72
CA THR A 40 35.39 15.49 22.36
C THR A 40 35.87 14.07 22.08
N PHE A 41 35.01 13.08 22.30
CA PHE A 41 35.27 11.66 22.11
C PHE A 41 35.00 11.21 20.67
N GLU A 42 35.45 10.00 20.34
CA GLU A 42 35.26 9.34 19.05
C GLU A 42 34.01 8.46 19.05
N VAL A 43 33.31 8.39 17.91
CA VAL A 43 32.17 7.51 17.66
C VAL A 43 32.59 6.41 16.69
N ARG A 44 32.50 5.16 17.17
CA ARG A 44 32.99 3.97 16.44
C ARG A 44 31.87 3.06 15.92
N SER A 45 30.62 3.35 16.30
CA SER A 45 29.45 2.57 15.93
C SER A 45 28.26 3.51 15.65
N ALA A 46 27.31 3.02 14.86
CA ALA A 46 26.00 3.63 14.65
C ALA A 46 24.89 2.95 15.48
N ASP A 47 25.25 2.24 16.56
CA ASP A 47 24.29 1.50 17.40
C ASP A 47 23.72 2.38 18.53
N LEU A 48 22.51 2.92 18.32
CA LEU A 48 21.79 3.73 19.31
C LEU A 48 21.39 2.97 20.59
N ARG A 49 21.48 1.64 20.61
CA ARG A 49 21.07 0.83 21.78
C ARG A 49 22.25 0.51 22.67
N LEU A 50 23.40 0.21 22.07
CA LEU A 50 24.54 -0.37 22.79
C LEU A 50 25.73 0.58 22.94
N ASP A 51 25.88 1.60 22.09
CA ASP A 51 27.03 2.49 22.13
C ASP A 51 26.71 3.82 22.87
N PRO A 52 27.12 3.99 24.15
CA PRO A 52 26.85 5.21 24.90
C PRO A 52 27.52 6.46 24.30
N TYR A 53 28.63 6.30 23.57
CA TYR A 53 29.29 7.42 22.89
C TYR A 53 28.42 7.94 21.76
N PHE A 54 27.90 7.02 20.94
CA PHE A 54 26.98 7.38 19.87
C PHE A 54 25.67 7.95 20.40
N MET A 55 25.10 7.35 21.46
CA MET A 55 23.89 7.83 22.12
C MET A 55 24.06 9.25 22.64
N CYS A 56 25.13 9.53 23.39
CA CYS A 56 25.40 10.86 23.93
C CYS A 56 25.59 11.90 22.81
N ALA A 57 26.32 11.56 21.74
CA ALA A 57 26.48 12.44 20.59
C ALA A 57 25.15 12.69 19.83
N ASP A 58 24.31 11.65 19.63
CA ASP A 58 22.96 11.81 19.04
C ASP A 58 22.13 12.79 19.86
N ARG A 59 22.11 12.63 21.19
CA ARG A 59 21.35 13.51 22.09
C ARG A 59 21.85 14.95 22.06
N TYR A 60 23.17 15.15 22.08
CA TYR A 60 23.78 16.46 21.98
C TYR A 60 23.36 17.16 20.69
N TRP A 61 23.57 16.51 19.54
CA TRP A 61 23.27 17.12 18.24
C TRP A 61 21.77 17.33 18.05
N ARG A 62 20.94 16.39 18.48
CA ARG A 62 19.48 16.52 18.44
C ARG A 62 18.98 17.72 19.23
N GLN A 63 19.46 17.91 20.47
CA GLN A 63 19.12 19.09 21.27
C GLN A 63 19.65 20.39 20.63
N ARG A 64 20.86 20.38 20.05
CA ARG A 64 21.40 21.54 19.33
C ARG A 64 20.57 21.91 18.11
N PHE A 65 20.11 20.93 17.33
CA PHE A 65 19.19 21.16 16.21
C PHE A 65 17.83 21.69 16.66
N GLN A 66 17.29 21.18 17.78
CA GLN A 66 16.03 21.71 18.34
C GLN A 66 16.16 23.19 18.73
N GLN A 67 17.32 23.60 19.27
CA GLN A 67 17.59 25.01 19.60
C GLN A 67 17.84 25.87 18.35
N ARG A 68 18.53 25.33 17.34
CA ARG A 68 18.94 26.04 16.12
C ARG A 68 18.81 25.14 14.88
N PRO A 69 17.60 25.01 14.30
CA PRO A 69 17.29 24.05 13.23
C PRO A 69 17.75 24.51 11.83
N THR A 70 18.99 24.98 11.70
CA THR A 70 19.51 25.62 10.48
C THR A 70 20.56 24.78 9.75
N ALA A 71 20.76 25.06 8.46
CA ALA A 71 21.85 24.50 7.66
C ALA A 71 23.25 24.78 8.26
N THR A 72 23.43 25.91 8.96
CA THR A 72 24.68 26.20 9.69
C THR A 72 24.96 25.15 10.77
N THR A 73 23.95 24.79 11.57
CA THR A 73 24.07 23.72 12.57
C THR A 73 24.36 22.37 11.91
N ALA A 74 23.80 22.11 10.73
CA ALA A 74 24.11 20.91 9.95
C ALA A 74 25.57 20.87 9.50
N VAL A 75 26.16 21.99 9.07
CA VAL A 75 27.59 22.07 8.75
C VAL A 75 28.47 21.88 9.99
N GLU A 76 28.12 22.49 11.13
CA GLU A 76 28.84 22.27 12.39
C GLU A 76 28.85 20.79 12.77
N CYS A 77 27.71 20.12 12.65
CA CYS A 77 27.57 18.69 12.91
C CYS A 77 28.40 17.86 11.92
N ALA A 78 28.30 18.13 10.62
CA ALA A 78 29.03 17.40 9.59
C ALA A 78 30.55 17.53 9.74
N ARG A 79 31.05 18.72 10.09
CA ARG A 79 32.48 18.96 10.37
C ARG A 79 32.94 18.18 11.59
N TRP A 80 32.17 18.25 12.68
CA TRP A 80 32.46 17.47 13.87
C TRP A 80 32.50 15.96 13.57
N MET A 81 31.55 15.47 12.76
CA MET A 81 31.52 14.08 12.34
C MET A 81 32.72 13.68 11.51
N ALA A 82 33.21 14.56 10.63
CA ALA A 82 34.39 14.29 9.81
C ALA A 82 35.63 14.01 10.68
N ASP A 83 35.73 14.66 11.85
CA ASP A 83 36.84 14.51 12.77
C ASP A 83 36.64 13.40 13.81
N ARG A 84 35.39 13.08 14.18
CA ARG A 84 35.06 12.26 15.35
C ARG A 84 34.35 10.95 15.05
N VAL A 85 33.84 10.75 13.84
CA VAL A 85 33.18 9.49 13.45
C VAL A 85 34.13 8.69 12.57
N THR A 86 34.35 7.42 12.94
CA THR A 86 35.15 6.48 12.15
C THR A 86 34.63 6.35 10.71
N ALA A 87 35.54 6.16 9.75
CA ALA A 87 35.19 6.09 8.32
C ALA A 87 34.14 5.01 8.02
N ASP A 88 34.23 3.85 8.68
CA ASP A 88 33.32 2.71 8.47
C ASP A 88 31.90 2.98 8.96
N SER A 89 31.73 3.86 9.96
CA SER A 89 30.41 4.20 10.53
C SER A 89 29.83 5.50 9.95
N TRP A 90 30.64 6.29 9.23
CA TRP A 90 30.27 7.65 8.83
C TRP A 90 28.96 7.71 8.04
N GLY A 91 28.78 6.84 7.04
CA GLY A 91 27.58 6.83 6.19
C GLY A 91 26.30 6.57 6.98
N ALA A 92 26.30 5.52 7.82
CA ALA A 92 25.14 5.17 8.64
C ALA A 92 24.78 6.28 9.65
N VAL A 93 25.80 6.89 10.28
CA VAL A 93 25.60 8.03 11.20
C VAL A 93 25.06 9.24 10.45
N ALA A 94 25.62 9.56 9.28
CA ALA A 94 25.22 10.71 8.47
C ALA A 94 23.76 10.60 8.06
N GLU A 95 23.33 9.45 7.56
CA GLU A 95 21.94 9.20 7.21
C GLU A 95 21.01 9.35 8.40
N GLN A 96 21.34 8.71 9.53
CA GLN A 96 20.49 8.73 10.71
C GLN A 96 20.33 10.15 11.27
N TRP A 97 21.43 10.87 11.42
CA TRP A 97 21.41 12.20 12.02
C TRP A 97 20.88 13.25 11.05
N ALA A 98 21.28 13.26 9.79
CA ALA A 98 20.81 14.25 8.84
C ALA A 98 19.31 14.09 8.58
N LEU A 99 18.85 12.90 8.18
CA LEU A 99 17.44 12.66 7.87
C LEU A 99 16.56 12.77 9.13
N GLY A 100 17.03 12.23 10.26
CA GLY A 100 16.30 12.26 11.52
C GLY A 100 16.12 13.68 12.04
N ASN A 101 17.17 14.50 12.04
CA ASN A 101 17.07 15.90 12.45
C ASN A 101 16.30 16.73 11.41
N GLY A 102 16.40 16.43 10.12
CA GLY A 102 15.57 17.06 9.09
C GLY A 102 14.07 16.81 9.34
N PHE A 103 13.68 15.57 9.63
CA PHE A 103 12.31 15.20 9.93
C PHE A 103 11.76 15.91 11.19
N LEU A 104 12.55 15.96 12.27
CA LEU A 104 12.14 16.60 13.52
C LEU A 104 12.02 18.12 13.40
N ASN A 105 12.86 18.72 12.56
CA ASN A 105 12.95 20.17 12.39
C ASN A 105 12.37 20.65 11.05
N ARG A 106 11.36 19.94 10.55
CA ARG A 106 10.70 20.18 9.26
C ARG A 106 9.89 21.49 9.18
N GLY A 107 9.67 22.17 10.31
CA GLY A 107 8.85 23.38 10.39
C GLY A 107 9.45 24.61 9.69
N ALA A 108 10.74 24.59 9.36
CA ALA A 108 11.41 25.67 8.62
C ALA A 108 12.40 25.09 7.60
N ALA A 109 12.11 25.24 6.32
CA ALA A 109 13.03 24.92 5.22
C ALA A 109 13.86 26.15 4.85
N GLU A 110 15.16 25.93 4.64
CA GLU A 110 16.09 26.96 4.17
C GLU A 110 15.84 27.33 2.70
N SER A 111 16.11 28.59 2.35
CA SER A 111 16.12 29.00 0.94
C SER A 111 17.34 28.45 0.20
N ALA A 112 17.25 28.41 -1.14
CA ALA A 112 18.37 28.00 -1.98
C ALA A 112 19.64 28.84 -1.74
N ASP A 113 19.48 30.15 -1.58
CA ASP A 113 20.61 31.08 -1.31
C ASP A 113 21.26 30.82 0.05
N GLN A 114 20.46 30.49 1.07
CA GLN A 114 20.98 30.13 2.40
C GLN A 114 21.79 28.84 2.34
N LEU A 115 21.31 27.84 1.60
CA LEU A 115 22.01 26.56 1.44
C LEU A 115 23.31 26.74 0.64
N ALA A 116 23.28 27.54 -0.44
CA ALA A 116 24.45 27.83 -1.24
C ALA A 116 25.56 28.51 -0.41
N ALA A 117 25.21 29.58 0.32
CA ALA A 117 26.16 30.32 1.15
C ALA A 117 26.81 29.44 2.23
N VAL A 118 26.06 28.50 2.81
CA VAL A 118 26.55 27.58 3.84
C VAL A 118 27.52 26.54 3.26
N VAL A 119 27.25 26.03 2.05
CA VAL A 119 28.12 25.04 1.39
C VAL A 119 29.37 25.69 0.80
N ASP A 120 29.29 26.90 0.26
CA ASP A 120 30.47 27.64 -0.21
C ASP A 120 31.48 27.89 0.92
N GLY A 121 30.97 28.12 2.14
CA GLY A 121 31.79 28.23 3.35
C GLY A 121 32.44 26.93 3.81
N ALA A 122 32.11 25.77 3.22
CA ALA A 122 32.67 24.46 3.60
C ALA A 122 34.09 24.21 3.03
N GLY A 123 34.54 24.98 2.05
CA GLY A 123 35.83 24.79 1.39
C GLY A 123 35.81 23.71 0.30
N GLY A 124 36.98 23.20 -0.09
CA GLY A 124 37.12 22.18 -1.15
C GLY A 124 37.67 20.84 -0.64
N GLY A 125 37.51 19.78 -1.44
CA GLY A 125 38.03 18.44 -1.18
C GLY A 125 37.01 17.46 -0.56
N ALA A 126 37.46 16.24 -0.23
CA ALA A 126 36.58 15.16 0.24
C ALA A 126 35.80 15.50 1.53
N GLY A 127 36.37 16.31 2.42
CA GLY A 127 35.67 16.81 3.61
C GLY A 127 34.52 17.76 3.28
N ALA A 128 34.68 18.58 2.24
CA ALA A 128 33.63 19.47 1.75
C ALA A 128 32.49 18.68 1.10
N GLU A 129 32.81 17.63 0.33
CA GLU A 129 31.82 16.73 -0.28
C GLU A 129 30.96 16.03 0.79
N ARG A 130 31.58 15.49 1.84
CA ARG A 130 30.89 14.90 2.99
C ARG A 130 30.00 15.90 3.73
N THR A 131 30.48 17.13 3.87
CA THR A 131 29.71 18.22 4.50
C THR A 131 28.49 18.58 3.65
N ALA A 132 28.67 18.77 2.34
CA ALA A 132 27.59 19.06 1.40
C ALA A 132 26.57 17.93 1.34
N PHE A 133 27.01 16.67 1.36
CA PHE A 133 26.13 15.51 1.41
C PHE A 133 25.28 15.49 2.69
N PHE A 134 25.89 15.70 3.86
CA PHE A 134 25.15 15.76 5.13
C PHE A 134 24.11 16.88 5.13
N VAL A 135 24.47 18.09 4.69
CA VAL A 135 23.54 19.22 4.56
C VAL A 135 22.41 18.90 3.58
N THR A 136 22.74 18.25 2.47
CA THR A 136 21.76 17.83 1.46
C THR A 136 20.77 16.83 2.04
N LEU A 137 21.23 15.80 2.75
CA LEU A 137 20.34 14.84 3.43
C LEU A 137 19.49 15.52 4.50
N PHE A 138 20.04 16.47 5.26
CA PHE A 138 19.30 17.19 6.29
C PHE A 138 18.14 17.98 5.69
N HIS A 139 18.41 18.76 4.65
CA HIS A 139 17.38 19.55 3.99
C HIS A 139 16.39 18.66 3.21
N ALA A 140 16.86 17.61 2.53
CA ALA A 140 16.01 16.62 1.90
C ALA A 140 15.08 15.92 2.91
N GLY A 141 15.56 15.66 4.12
CA GLY A 141 14.78 15.12 5.23
C GLY A 141 13.61 16.04 5.63
N LYS A 142 13.81 17.36 5.62
CA LYS A 142 12.74 18.36 5.86
C LYS A 142 11.69 18.31 4.74
N LEU A 143 12.13 18.42 3.48
CA LEU A 143 11.24 18.41 2.32
C LEU A 143 10.45 17.10 2.22
N ARG A 144 11.10 15.96 2.43
CA ARG A 144 10.47 14.63 2.51
C ARG A 144 9.38 14.59 3.58
N ALA A 145 9.67 15.10 4.78
CA ALA A 145 8.73 15.06 5.90
C ALA A 145 7.48 15.92 5.67
N ASN A 146 7.58 16.95 4.81
CA ASN A 146 6.46 17.80 4.41
C ASN A 146 5.80 17.36 3.10
N PHE A 147 6.23 16.24 2.48
CA PHE A 147 5.76 15.78 1.18
C PHE A 147 5.91 16.80 0.05
N CYS A 148 6.97 17.61 0.13
CA CYS A 148 7.38 18.60 -0.87
C CYS A 148 8.05 17.91 -2.08
N PHE A 149 7.32 17.08 -2.82
CA PHE A 149 7.90 16.17 -3.82
C PHE A 149 8.62 16.89 -4.98
N ASP A 150 7.95 17.86 -5.61
CA ASP A 150 8.52 18.59 -6.76
C ASP A 150 9.71 19.47 -6.32
N GLU A 151 9.62 20.10 -5.15
CA GLU A 151 10.70 20.90 -4.56
C GLU A 151 11.89 20.03 -4.15
N LEU A 152 11.64 18.85 -3.57
CA LEU A 152 12.68 17.87 -3.25
C LEU A 152 13.39 17.39 -4.52
N HIS A 153 12.64 17.09 -5.59
CA HIS A 153 13.25 16.70 -6.86
C HIS A 153 14.14 17.82 -7.41
N ALA A 154 13.61 19.05 -7.51
CA ALA A 154 14.38 20.20 -7.99
C ALA A 154 15.63 20.46 -7.12
N PHE A 155 15.51 20.33 -5.81
CA PHE A 155 16.61 20.48 -4.87
C PHE A 155 17.71 19.42 -5.09
N LEU A 156 17.34 18.15 -5.22
CA LEU A 156 18.30 17.06 -5.44
C LEU A 156 18.94 17.12 -6.83
N GLU A 157 18.25 17.64 -7.84
CA GLU A 157 18.84 17.74 -9.18
C GLU A 157 19.75 18.96 -9.35
N PHE A 158 19.33 20.13 -8.84
CA PHE A 158 19.89 21.40 -9.28
C PHE A 158 20.49 22.27 -8.17
N SER A 159 20.29 21.95 -6.90
CA SER A 159 20.80 22.82 -5.83
C SER A 159 22.34 22.79 -5.76
N PRO A 160 23.00 23.92 -5.42
CA PRO A 160 24.45 23.94 -5.21
C PRO A 160 24.92 22.93 -4.15
N ALA A 161 24.15 22.75 -3.07
CA ALA A 161 24.44 21.78 -2.02
C ALA A 161 24.44 20.34 -2.56
N SER A 162 23.44 20.00 -3.39
CA SER A 162 23.39 18.70 -4.08
C SER A 162 24.60 18.50 -4.99
N VAL A 163 24.90 19.49 -5.84
CA VAL A 163 26.03 19.41 -6.79
C VAL A 163 27.35 19.22 -6.04
N ALA A 164 27.56 19.95 -4.94
CA ALA A 164 28.75 19.85 -4.10
C ALA A 164 28.88 18.51 -3.35
N ALA A 165 27.79 17.75 -3.20
CA ALA A 165 27.84 16.38 -2.68
C ALA A 165 28.51 15.38 -3.65
N GLY A 166 28.80 15.79 -4.89
CA GLY A 166 29.73 15.09 -5.77
C GLY A 166 29.37 13.63 -6.06
N SER A 167 30.35 12.74 -5.82
CA SER A 167 30.21 11.30 -6.02
C SER A 167 29.24 10.64 -5.05
N LEU A 168 29.04 11.23 -3.86
CA LEU A 168 28.08 10.72 -2.86
C LEU A 168 26.62 10.82 -3.32
N ARG A 169 26.32 11.54 -4.41
CA ARG A 169 24.99 11.50 -5.06
C ARG A 169 24.63 10.11 -5.61
N ASN A 170 25.62 9.24 -5.80
CA ASN A 170 25.41 7.86 -6.22
C ASN A 170 25.13 6.90 -5.05
N GLU A 171 25.19 7.39 -3.81
CA GLU A 171 24.88 6.57 -2.64
C GLU A 171 23.40 6.10 -2.66
N PRO A 172 23.09 4.88 -2.20
CA PRO A 172 21.75 4.31 -2.28
C PRO A 172 20.67 5.19 -1.66
N VAL A 173 20.99 5.84 -0.54
CA VAL A 173 20.06 6.73 0.18
C VAL A 173 19.69 7.97 -0.65
N TYR A 174 20.63 8.49 -1.43
CA TYR A 174 20.41 9.65 -2.29
C TYR A 174 19.47 9.30 -3.44
N ILE A 175 19.73 8.16 -4.09
CA ILE A 175 18.88 7.63 -5.16
C ILE A 175 17.48 7.28 -4.61
N ALA A 176 17.38 6.78 -3.38
CA ALA A 176 16.09 6.54 -2.74
C ALA A 176 15.30 7.85 -2.52
N LEU A 177 15.96 8.95 -2.14
CA LEU A 177 15.32 10.26 -2.03
C LEU A 177 14.83 10.78 -3.38
N GLN A 178 15.61 10.59 -4.45
CA GLN A 178 15.17 10.89 -5.82
C GLN A 178 13.94 10.05 -6.20
N SER A 179 13.96 8.75 -5.89
CA SER A 179 12.82 7.85 -6.12
C SER A 179 11.57 8.29 -5.35
N PHE A 180 11.72 8.63 -4.07
CA PHE A 180 10.65 9.18 -3.24
C PHE A 180 10.05 10.45 -3.85
N ALA A 181 10.89 11.39 -4.27
CA ALA A 181 10.46 12.63 -4.91
C ALA A 181 9.71 12.35 -6.22
N ALA A 182 10.23 11.42 -7.04
CA ALA A 182 9.64 11.05 -8.31
C ALA A 182 8.27 10.38 -8.17
N PHE A 183 8.06 9.55 -7.14
CA PHE A 183 6.76 8.88 -6.92
C PHE A 183 5.62 9.84 -6.56
N GLY A 184 5.91 10.94 -5.87
CA GLY A 184 4.90 11.94 -5.51
C GLY A 184 4.86 13.16 -6.43
N SER A 185 5.83 13.30 -7.34
CA SER A 185 5.84 14.37 -8.34
C SER A 185 4.70 14.20 -9.34
N ARG A 186 4.10 15.32 -9.75
CA ARG A 186 3.06 15.35 -10.80
C ARG A 186 3.63 15.43 -12.21
N THR A 187 4.93 15.70 -12.34
CA THR A 187 5.60 15.95 -13.63
C THR A 187 6.43 14.75 -14.09
N LEU A 188 6.89 13.93 -13.15
CA LEU A 188 7.69 12.74 -13.44
C LEU A 188 6.83 11.50 -13.65
N THR A 189 7.39 10.51 -14.35
CA THR A 189 6.68 9.26 -14.65
C THR A 189 6.91 8.20 -13.57
N VAL A 190 5.91 7.33 -13.37
CA VAL A 190 6.02 6.15 -12.48
C VAL A 190 7.13 5.21 -12.93
N ALA A 191 7.36 5.09 -14.25
CA ALA A 191 8.44 4.28 -14.80
C ALA A 191 9.81 4.78 -14.33
N TYR A 192 10.05 6.09 -14.41
CA TYR A 192 11.27 6.71 -13.90
C TYR A 192 11.43 6.53 -12.38
N ALA A 193 10.37 6.76 -11.60
CA ALA A 193 10.39 6.58 -10.15
C ALA A 193 10.72 5.12 -9.74
N THR A 194 10.20 4.16 -10.51
CA THR A 194 10.40 2.72 -10.31
C THR A 194 11.81 2.28 -10.72
N GLU A 195 12.39 2.86 -11.76
CA GLU A 195 13.79 2.65 -12.12
C GLU A 195 14.73 3.10 -11.00
N LEU A 196 14.54 4.32 -10.48
CA LEU A 196 15.29 4.83 -9.34
C LEU A 196 15.12 3.94 -8.10
N LEU A 197 13.90 3.48 -7.83
CA LEU A 197 13.64 2.52 -6.76
C LEU A 197 14.43 1.24 -6.97
N GLY A 198 14.40 0.67 -8.18
CA GLY A 198 15.13 -0.56 -8.50
C GLY A 198 16.63 -0.42 -8.28
N ARG A 199 17.20 0.72 -8.65
CA ARG A 199 18.61 1.07 -8.42
C ARG A 199 18.93 1.16 -6.92
N ALA A 200 18.18 1.97 -6.16
CA ALA A 200 18.40 2.12 -4.72
C ALA A 200 18.16 0.82 -3.94
N TRP A 201 17.13 0.05 -4.33
CA TRP A 201 16.79 -1.22 -3.70
C TRP A 201 17.87 -2.27 -3.94
N SER A 202 18.39 -2.39 -5.16
CA SER A 202 19.34 -3.44 -5.52
C SER A 202 20.80 -3.07 -5.22
N ALA A 203 21.06 -1.85 -4.75
CA ALA A 203 22.42 -1.38 -4.52
C ALA A 203 23.10 -2.14 -3.36
N PRO A 204 24.38 -2.53 -3.52
CA PRO A 204 25.17 -3.04 -2.41
C PRO A 204 25.32 -1.96 -1.34
N GLY A 205 25.32 -2.34 -0.06
CA GLY A 205 25.45 -1.39 1.05
C GLY A 205 24.19 -0.59 1.38
N ARG A 206 23.03 -0.90 0.77
CA ARG A 206 21.73 -0.33 1.13
C ARG A 206 21.48 -0.40 2.64
N THR A 207 21.25 0.76 3.23
CA THR A 207 20.97 0.92 4.66
C THR A 207 19.48 0.75 4.99
N ARG A 208 19.16 0.66 6.29
CA ARG A 208 17.80 0.71 6.82
C ARG A 208 17.05 1.99 6.39
N HIS A 209 17.72 3.14 6.33
CA HIS A 209 17.12 4.41 5.89
C HIS A 209 16.77 4.39 4.41
N THR A 210 17.64 3.81 3.58
CA THR A 210 17.37 3.62 2.15
C THR A 210 16.10 2.79 1.94
N VAL A 211 15.96 1.68 2.67
CA VAL A 211 14.75 0.83 2.65
C VAL A 211 13.51 1.62 3.08
N ASP A 212 13.57 2.34 4.21
CA ASP A 212 12.47 3.18 4.69
C ASP A 212 12.04 4.22 3.65
N ILE A 213 12.98 4.93 3.04
CA ILE A 213 12.68 5.95 2.02
C ILE A 213 11.98 5.32 0.81
N CYS A 214 12.49 4.20 0.28
CA CYS A 214 11.86 3.50 -0.85
C CYS A 214 10.43 3.07 -0.53
N LEU A 215 10.19 2.43 0.62
CA LEU A 215 8.86 1.99 1.02
C LEU A 215 7.91 3.17 1.31
N ASN A 216 8.44 4.27 1.84
CA ASN A 216 7.68 5.50 2.07
C ASN A 216 7.26 6.12 0.73
N GLY A 217 8.16 6.15 -0.27
CA GLY A 217 7.87 6.62 -1.62
C GLY A 217 6.75 5.83 -2.27
N LEU A 218 6.82 4.50 -2.23
CA LEU A 218 5.75 3.62 -2.74
C LEU A 218 4.41 3.84 -2.04
N ALA A 219 4.42 3.99 -0.71
CA ALA A 219 3.19 4.12 0.07
C ALA A 219 2.47 5.47 -0.11
N PHE A 220 3.20 6.52 -0.48
CA PHE A 220 2.65 7.86 -0.71
C PHE A 220 2.72 8.31 -2.17
N ALA A 221 3.04 7.40 -3.09
CA ALA A 221 3.02 7.68 -4.52
C ALA A 221 1.62 8.07 -4.99
N ALA A 222 1.55 8.88 -6.04
CA ALA A 222 0.31 9.01 -6.80
C ALA A 222 -0.16 7.62 -7.26
N PRO A 223 -1.47 7.27 -7.19
CA PRO A 223 -1.94 5.92 -7.50
C PRO A 223 -1.53 5.45 -8.89
N PHE A 224 -0.99 4.22 -8.98
CA PHE A 224 -0.63 3.59 -10.25
C PHE A 224 -0.89 2.08 -10.24
N PRO A 225 -1.11 1.44 -11.41
CA PRO A 225 -1.33 -0.01 -11.48
C PRO A 225 -0.14 -0.79 -10.92
N GLY A 226 -0.39 -1.73 -10.00
CA GLY A 226 0.67 -2.56 -9.41
C GLY A 226 1.35 -1.95 -8.17
N GLN A 227 0.94 -0.76 -7.72
CA GLN A 227 1.52 -0.09 -6.55
C GLN A 227 1.43 -0.96 -5.29
N GLY A 228 0.26 -1.57 -5.03
CA GLY A 228 0.02 -2.42 -3.86
C GLY A 228 0.92 -3.64 -3.85
N GLU A 229 1.04 -4.33 -4.99
CA GLU A 229 1.86 -5.53 -5.17
C GLU A 229 3.35 -5.21 -5.01
N LEU A 230 3.78 -4.08 -5.57
CA LEU A 230 5.16 -3.60 -5.47
C LEU A 230 5.52 -3.26 -4.02
N LEU A 231 4.66 -2.51 -3.32
CA LEU A 231 4.83 -2.18 -1.90
C LEU A 231 4.83 -3.44 -1.03
N ARG A 232 3.86 -4.34 -1.22
CA ARG A 232 3.76 -5.62 -0.48
C ARG A 232 5.04 -6.43 -0.61
N ARG A 233 5.53 -6.64 -1.84
CA ARG A 233 6.75 -7.44 -2.12
C ARG A 233 7.97 -6.87 -1.38
N HIS A 234 8.24 -5.58 -1.57
CA HIS A 234 9.41 -4.94 -0.98
C HIS A 234 9.30 -4.81 0.55
N ALA A 235 8.10 -4.51 1.08
CA ALA A 235 7.89 -4.45 2.52
C ALA A 235 8.03 -5.84 3.18
N GLN A 236 7.61 -6.91 2.50
CA GLN A 236 7.79 -8.27 3.00
C GLN A 236 9.28 -8.67 3.06
N GLU A 237 10.07 -8.29 2.06
CA GLU A 237 11.54 -8.44 2.10
C GLU A 237 12.13 -7.66 3.28
N ALA A 238 11.71 -6.41 3.49
CA ALA A 238 12.19 -5.56 4.58
C ALA A 238 11.85 -6.14 5.97
N VAL A 239 10.63 -6.65 6.17
CA VAL A 239 10.22 -7.31 7.43
C VAL A 239 11.06 -8.56 7.70
N ARG A 240 11.36 -9.37 6.67
CA ARG A 240 12.24 -10.53 6.85
C ARG A 240 13.65 -10.14 7.27
N ALA A 241 14.19 -9.06 6.69
CA ALA A 241 15.52 -8.57 7.03
C ALA A 241 15.57 -7.85 8.40
N HIS A 242 14.47 -7.21 8.81
CA HIS A 242 14.38 -6.40 10.02
C HIS A 242 13.05 -6.66 10.77
N PRO A 243 12.89 -7.86 11.37
CA PRO A 243 11.61 -8.27 11.99
C PRO A 243 11.22 -7.45 13.22
N GLY A 244 12.15 -6.68 13.79
CA GLY A 244 11.89 -5.79 14.93
C GLY A 244 11.52 -4.35 14.54
N ASP A 245 11.39 -4.03 13.25
CA ASP A 245 11.12 -2.67 12.78
C ASP A 245 9.62 -2.44 12.56
N HIS A 246 9.00 -1.71 13.48
CA HIS A 246 7.57 -1.41 13.42
C HIS A 246 7.15 -0.67 12.13
N MET A 247 8.03 0.16 11.56
CA MET A 247 7.73 0.90 10.34
C MET A 247 7.55 -0.04 9.14
N PHE A 248 8.35 -1.09 9.04
CA PHE A 248 8.26 -2.04 7.92
C PHE A 248 7.02 -2.91 8.01
N HIS A 249 6.62 -3.32 9.22
CA HIS A 249 5.32 -3.98 9.42
C HIS A 249 4.14 -3.09 9.02
N ALA A 250 4.16 -1.80 9.39
CA ALA A 250 3.12 -0.85 8.98
C ALA A 250 3.08 -0.63 7.46
N ARG A 251 4.24 -0.62 6.78
CA ARG A 251 4.32 -0.55 5.31
C ARG A 251 3.82 -1.82 4.64
N LEU A 252 4.12 -2.99 5.20
CA LEU A 252 3.61 -4.27 4.71
C LEU A 252 2.09 -4.35 4.85
N ALA A 253 1.53 -3.95 6.01
CA ALA A 253 0.09 -3.83 6.20
C ALA A 253 -0.55 -2.90 5.17
N THR A 254 0.13 -1.82 4.80
CA THR A 254 -0.33 -0.92 3.74
C THR A 254 -0.39 -1.60 2.38
N GLY A 255 0.68 -2.28 1.96
CA GLY A 255 0.71 -3.02 0.70
C GLY A 255 -0.33 -4.15 0.64
N LEU A 256 -0.46 -4.95 1.70
CA LEU A 256 -1.46 -6.01 1.82
C LEU A 256 -2.89 -5.47 1.70
N HIS A 257 -3.18 -4.36 2.38
CA HIS A 257 -4.48 -3.70 2.28
C HIS A 257 -4.79 -3.23 0.86
N MET A 258 -3.81 -2.66 0.15
CA MET A 258 -3.97 -2.25 -1.25
C MET A 258 -4.24 -3.44 -2.17
N CYS A 259 -3.74 -4.64 -1.82
CA CYS A 259 -4.01 -5.88 -2.54
C CYS A 259 -5.33 -6.58 -2.12
N GLY A 260 -6.11 -5.99 -1.19
CA GLY A 260 -7.34 -6.61 -0.67
C GLY A 260 -7.12 -7.71 0.38
N GLU A 261 -5.88 -7.95 0.79
CA GLU A 261 -5.51 -8.97 1.80
C GLU A 261 -5.70 -8.44 3.22
N HIS A 262 -6.95 -8.16 3.58
CA HIS A 262 -7.27 -7.38 4.78
C HIS A 262 -6.93 -8.10 6.10
N ASP A 263 -7.08 -9.43 6.18
CA ASP A 263 -6.76 -10.18 7.40
C ASP A 263 -5.25 -10.14 7.70
N ALA A 264 -4.42 -10.44 6.70
CA ALA A 264 -2.95 -10.35 6.82
C ALA A 264 -2.48 -8.90 7.08
N ALA A 265 -3.18 -7.91 6.53
CA ALA A 265 -2.92 -6.51 6.80
C ALA A 265 -3.20 -6.15 8.28
N LEU A 266 -4.28 -6.69 8.87
CA LEU A 266 -4.59 -6.48 10.29
C LEU A 266 -3.52 -7.08 11.21
N GLU A 267 -3.06 -8.30 10.93
CA GLU A 267 -1.98 -8.95 11.70
C GLU A 267 -0.70 -8.11 11.69
N ASN A 268 -0.33 -7.55 10.53
CA ASN A 268 0.88 -6.74 10.40
C ASN A 268 0.76 -5.36 11.07
N ILE A 269 -0.40 -4.70 11.01
CA ILE A 269 -0.57 -3.41 11.70
C ILE A 269 -0.64 -3.59 13.22
N ASP A 270 -1.24 -4.68 13.71
CA ASP A 270 -1.25 -5.02 15.14
C ASP A 270 0.17 -5.36 15.63
N THR A 271 0.97 -6.07 14.82
CA THR A 271 2.40 -6.30 15.09
C THR A 271 3.18 -4.99 15.13
N ALA A 272 2.93 -4.08 14.20
CA ALA A 272 3.57 -2.76 14.18
C ALA A 272 3.24 -1.95 15.45
N LEU A 273 1.98 -1.97 15.91
CA LEU A 273 1.56 -1.33 17.15
C LEU A 273 2.25 -1.92 18.39
N ALA A 274 2.36 -3.25 18.46
CA ALA A 274 3.05 -3.94 19.56
C ALA A 274 4.56 -3.58 19.61
N LEU A 275 5.22 -3.57 18.45
CA LEU A 275 6.63 -3.18 18.34
C LEU A 275 6.85 -1.69 18.65
N LEU A 276 5.93 -0.82 18.23
CA LEU A 276 5.97 0.62 18.55
C LEU A 276 5.87 0.84 20.06
N ALA A 277 4.95 0.15 20.74
CA ALA A 277 4.77 0.25 22.20
C ALA A 277 6.01 -0.21 22.99
N ALA A 278 6.81 -1.13 22.43
CA ALA A 278 8.07 -1.56 23.00
C ALA A 278 9.26 -0.64 22.67
N SER A 279 9.08 0.36 21.80
CA SER A 279 10.14 1.26 21.35
C SER A 279 10.37 2.42 22.34
N PRO A 280 11.63 2.75 22.70
CA PRO A 280 11.94 3.82 23.66
C PRO A 280 11.85 5.25 23.09
N THR A 281 11.35 5.45 21.86
CA THR A 281 11.46 6.73 21.13
C THR A 281 10.37 7.77 21.47
N ALA A 282 10.77 9.05 21.60
CA ALA A 282 9.96 10.20 22.07
C ALA A 282 8.75 10.64 21.21
N SER A 283 8.36 9.91 20.16
CA SER A 283 7.25 10.29 19.26
C SER A 283 6.19 9.18 19.12
N LEU A 284 5.90 8.48 20.21
CA LEU A 284 4.92 7.38 20.20
C LEU A 284 3.52 7.84 19.77
N GLY A 285 3.02 8.98 20.28
CA GLY A 285 1.64 9.41 20.06
C GLY A 285 1.27 9.60 18.58
N VAL A 286 2.02 10.43 17.85
CA VAL A 286 1.71 10.71 16.43
C VAL A 286 1.80 9.46 15.56
N LEU A 287 2.80 8.60 15.78
CA LEU A 287 2.95 7.35 15.02
C LEU A 287 1.88 6.33 15.40
N GLN A 288 1.50 6.27 16.69
CA GLN A 288 0.43 5.42 17.17
C GLN A 288 -0.91 5.81 16.54
N ASP A 289 -1.24 7.10 16.51
CA ASP A 289 -2.45 7.60 15.88
C ASP A 289 -2.49 7.26 14.38
N GLN A 290 -1.35 7.39 13.68
CA GLN A 290 -1.24 6.99 12.28
C GLN A 290 -1.49 5.49 12.08
N TYR A 291 -0.96 4.64 12.97
CA TYR A 291 -1.14 3.19 12.87
C TYR A 291 -2.56 2.76 13.21
N LEU A 292 -3.19 3.38 14.21
CA LEU A 292 -4.60 3.17 14.55
C LEU A 292 -5.51 3.60 13.40
N THR A 293 -5.27 4.78 12.82
CA THR A 293 -6.00 5.24 11.61
C THR A 293 -5.86 4.24 10.47
N LYS A 294 -4.64 3.72 10.26
CA LYS A 294 -4.41 2.70 9.23
C LYS A 294 -5.19 1.42 9.54
N ARG A 295 -5.16 0.95 10.79
CA ARG A 295 -5.89 -0.23 11.24
C ARG A 295 -7.39 -0.08 10.97
N ASP A 296 -7.98 1.06 11.30
CA ASP A 296 -9.39 1.35 11.05
C ASP A 296 -9.71 1.31 9.56
N ALA A 297 -8.85 1.89 8.70
CA ALA A 297 -9.00 1.82 7.24
C ALA A 297 -8.93 0.37 6.72
N VAL A 298 -8.09 -0.49 7.30
CA VAL A 298 -8.05 -1.91 6.95
C VAL A 298 -9.33 -2.63 7.36
N GLN A 299 -9.83 -2.37 8.57
CA GLN A 299 -11.10 -2.95 9.04
C GLN A 299 -12.27 -2.52 8.17
N GLU A 300 -12.32 -1.25 7.76
CA GLU A 300 -13.36 -0.76 6.87
C GLU A 300 -13.28 -1.43 5.49
N GLY A 301 -12.08 -1.54 4.91
CA GLY A 301 -11.85 -2.28 3.65
C GLY A 301 -12.35 -3.73 3.73
N ARG A 302 -12.06 -4.42 4.83
CA ARG A 302 -12.55 -5.78 5.10
C ARG A 302 -14.07 -5.85 5.10
N LEU A 303 -14.74 -4.93 5.80
CA LEU A 303 -16.20 -4.90 5.88
C LEU A 303 -16.85 -4.59 4.52
N ARG A 304 -16.22 -3.74 3.69
CA ARG A 304 -16.68 -3.48 2.32
C ARG A 304 -16.55 -4.73 1.46
N ALA A 305 -15.39 -5.38 1.46
CA ALA A 305 -15.16 -6.62 0.71
C ALA A 305 -16.16 -7.74 1.06
N LEU A 306 -16.52 -7.88 2.35
CA LEU A 306 -17.54 -8.82 2.80
C LEU A 306 -18.94 -8.48 2.25
N ARG A 307 -19.32 -7.20 2.26
CA ARG A 307 -20.60 -6.73 1.70
C ARG A 307 -20.68 -6.95 0.19
N ASP A 308 -19.61 -6.64 -0.52
CA ASP A 308 -19.53 -6.81 -1.97
C ASP A 308 -19.63 -8.29 -2.36
N ALA A 309 -18.95 -9.17 -1.61
CA ALA A 309 -19.06 -10.62 -1.80
C ALA A 309 -20.47 -11.15 -1.53
N GLU A 310 -21.17 -10.63 -0.51
CA GLU A 310 -22.56 -11.00 -0.25
C GLU A 310 -23.50 -10.51 -1.37
N GLN A 311 -23.33 -9.27 -1.81
CA GLN A 311 -24.11 -8.69 -2.91
C GLN A 311 -23.91 -9.47 -4.21
N GLN A 312 -22.67 -9.84 -4.53
CA GLN A 312 -22.35 -10.66 -5.69
C GLN A 312 -23.04 -12.02 -5.63
N ARG A 313 -23.02 -12.70 -4.47
CA ARG A 313 -23.76 -13.97 -4.28
C ARG A 313 -25.26 -13.80 -4.49
N ARG A 314 -25.86 -12.72 -3.96
CA ARG A 314 -27.29 -12.44 -4.17
C ARG A 314 -27.60 -12.20 -5.65
N TRP A 315 -26.74 -11.47 -6.36
CA TRP A 315 -26.88 -11.25 -7.80
C TRP A 315 -26.82 -12.57 -8.57
N GLU A 316 -25.82 -13.41 -8.29
CA GLU A 316 -25.66 -14.71 -8.94
C GLU A 316 -26.87 -15.63 -8.70
N GLN A 317 -27.41 -15.64 -7.48
CA GLN A 317 -28.63 -16.37 -7.14
C GLN A 317 -29.84 -15.85 -7.92
N GLN A 318 -30.01 -14.52 -8.03
CA GLN A 318 -31.08 -13.92 -8.81
C GLN A 318 -30.93 -14.21 -10.31
N ALA A 319 -29.72 -14.12 -10.86
CA ALA A 319 -29.44 -14.45 -12.24
C ALA A 319 -29.76 -15.93 -12.55
N ALA A 320 -29.40 -16.84 -11.64
CA ALA A 320 -29.73 -18.25 -11.76
C ALA A 320 -31.25 -18.52 -11.70
N ALA A 321 -31.97 -17.85 -10.78
CA ALA A 321 -33.42 -17.93 -10.68
C ALA A 321 -34.12 -17.39 -11.93
N ASN A 322 -33.67 -16.24 -12.46
CA ASN A 322 -34.20 -15.67 -13.70
C ASN A 322 -33.96 -16.59 -14.89
N ALA A 323 -32.76 -17.16 -15.03
CA ALA A 323 -32.46 -18.13 -16.09
C ALA A 323 -33.29 -19.42 -15.97
N GLN A 324 -33.69 -19.81 -14.77
CA GLN A 324 -34.63 -20.93 -14.58
C GLN A 324 -36.05 -20.55 -15.00
N LEU A 325 -36.48 -19.32 -14.70
CA LEU A 325 -37.79 -18.80 -15.06
C LEU A 325 -37.92 -18.60 -16.58
N GLU A 326 -36.89 -18.09 -17.25
CA GLU A 326 -36.84 -18.01 -18.71
C GLU A 326 -36.94 -19.39 -19.37
N ARG A 327 -36.21 -20.39 -18.84
CA ARG A 327 -36.30 -21.77 -19.31
C ARG A 327 -37.70 -22.35 -19.13
N SER A 328 -38.35 -22.12 -17.99
CA SER A 328 -39.71 -22.60 -17.74
C SER A 328 -40.72 -21.93 -18.67
N LEU A 329 -40.60 -20.62 -18.89
CA LEU A 329 -41.42 -19.86 -19.84
C LEU A 329 -41.23 -20.35 -21.28
N HIS A 330 -39.99 -20.59 -21.72
CA HIS A 330 -39.72 -21.15 -23.04
C HIS A 330 -40.33 -22.55 -23.21
N THR A 331 -40.20 -23.44 -22.22
CA THR A 331 -40.85 -24.75 -22.31
C THR A 331 -42.39 -24.66 -22.31
N SER A 332 -42.96 -23.70 -21.59
CA SER A 332 -44.39 -23.46 -21.56
C SER A 332 -44.91 -22.90 -22.90
N SER A 333 -44.18 -21.94 -23.48
CA SER A 333 -44.55 -21.34 -24.77
C SER A 333 -44.44 -22.32 -25.93
N VAL A 334 -43.41 -23.19 -25.95
CA VAL A 334 -43.29 -24.28 -26.92
C VAL A 334 -44.50 -25.22 -26.83
N ARG A 335 -44.89 -25.64 -25.63
CA ARG A 335 -46.07 -26.48 -25.42
C ARG A 335 -47.37 -25.80 -25.84
N ALA A 336 -47.51 -24.49 -25.59
CA ALA A 336 -48.69 -23.73 -26.03
C ALA A 336 -48.77 -23.66 -27.57
N VAL A 337 -47.64 -23.43 -28.25
CA VAL A 337 -47.57 -23.42 -29.72
C VAL A 337 -47.89 -24.80 -30.30
N GLU A 338 -47.37 -25.89 -29.71
CA GLU A 338 -47.71 -27.26 -30.11
C GLU A 338 -49.22 -27.52 -30.00
N VAL A 339 -49.85 -27.13 -28.89
CA VAL A 339 -51.30 -27.30 -28.69
C VAL A 339 -52.09 -26.52 -29.74
N VAL A 340 -51.72 -25.26 -30.03
CA VAL A 340 -52.38 -24.45 -31.06
C VAL A 340 -52.23 -25.09 -32.45
N ALA A 341 -51.02 -25.55 -32.81
CA ALA A 341 -50.78 -26.20 -34.11
C ALA A 341 -51.62 -27.48 -34.28
N VAL A 342 -51.71 -28.30 -33.22
CA VAL A 342 -52.54 -29.51 -33.19
C VAL A 342 -54.03 -29.17 -33.36
N PHE A 343 -54.52 -28.12 -32.71
CA PHE A 343 -55.89 -27.63 -32.88
C PHE A 343 -56.16 -27.11 -34.30
N THR A 344 -55.24 -26.30 -34.87
CA THR A 344 -55.39 -25.78 -36.23
C THR A 344 -55.41 -26.92 -37.26
N ALA A 345 -54.53 -27.91 -37.11
CA ALA A 345 -54.51 -29.09 -37.98
C ALA A 345 -55.83 -29.89 -37.90
N ALA A 346 -56.39 -30.06 -36.70
CA ALA A 346 -57.66 -30.75 -36.51
C ALA A 346 -58.85 -30.00 -37.13
N ILE A 347 -58.89 -28.66 -36.99
CA ILE A 347 -59.91 -27.81 -37.63
C ILE A 347 -59.78 -27.90 -39.15
N ALA A 348 -58.57 -27.74 -39.70
CA ALA A 348 -58.32 -27.83 -41.14
C ALA A 348 -58.73 -29.20 -41.71
N PHE A 349 -58.43 -30.28 -40.98
CA PHE A 349 -58.86 -31.64 -41.34
C PHE A 349 -60.40 -31.75 -41.35
N ALA A 350 -61.07 -31.26 -40.31
CA ALA A 350 -62.52 -31.31 -40.20
C ALA A 350 -63.24 -30.48 -41.28
N VAL A 351 -62.72 -29.29 -41.61
CA VAL A 351 -63.25 -28.44 -42.68
C VAL A 351 -63.00 -29.07 -44.06
N GLY A 352 -61.78 -29.54 -44.30
CA GLY A 352 -61.40 -30.19 -45.57
C GLY A 352 -62.21 -31.46 -45.82
N SER A 353 -62.42 -32.30 -44.81
CA SER A 353 -63.25 -33.49 -44.94
C SER A 353 -64.70 -33.13 -45.22
N LEU A 354 -65.29 -32.16 -44.50
CA LEU A 354 -66.68 -31.71 -44.69
C LEU A 354 -66.92 -31.20 -46.12
N GLN A 355 -65.95 -30.47 -46.68
CA GLN A 355 -66.05 -29.93 -48.04
C GLN A 355 -66.05 -31.04 -49.09
N VAL A 356 -65.24 -32.09 -48.91
CA VAL A 356 -65.25 -33.29 -49.76
C VAL A 356 -66.60 -34.02 -49.67
N THR A 357 -67.20 -34.13 -48.48
CA THR A 357 -68.50 -34.78 -48.29
C THR A 357 -69.66 -34.00 -48.92
N LEU A 358 -69.62 -32.66 -48.84
CA LEU A 358 -70.67 -31.77 -49.34
C LEU A 358 -70.66 -31.59 -50.86
N THR A 359 -69.48 -31.58 -51.49
CA THR A 359 -69.34 -31.29 -52.95
C THR A 359 -69.04 -32.52 -53.81
N GLY A 360 -68.64 -33.65 -53.23
CA GLY A 360 -68.30 -34.87 -53.96
C GLY A 360 -69.52 -35.70 -54.38
N LYS A 361 -69.50 -36.24 -55.60
CA LYS A 361 -70.45 -37.26 -56.11
C LYS A 361 -70.18 -38.65 -55.51
N LEU A 362 -70.00 -38.73 -54.19
CA LEU A 362 -69.74 -39.98 -53.49
C LEU A 362 -71.06 -40.75 -53.25
N PRO A 363 -71.07 -42.08 -53.41
CA PRO A 363 -72.20 -42.92 -53.06
C PRO A 363 -72.49 -42.86 -51.55
N LEU A 364 -73.73 -43.14 -51.17
CA LEU A 364 -74.27 -42.94 -49.82
C LEU A 364 -73.52 -43.77 -48.74
N SER A 365 -73.04 -44.95 -49.12
CA SER A 365 -72.21 -45.82 -48.28
C SER A 365 -70.88 -45.16 -47.89
N ASP A 366 -70.21 -44.53 -48.86
CA ASP A 366 -68.89 -43.93 -48.66
C ASP A 366 -69.01 -42.65 -47.83
N ARG A 367 -70.10 -41.89 -47.98
CA ARG A 367 -70.40 -40.73 -47.12
C ARG A 367 -70.64 -41.12 -45.66
N LEU A 368 -71.39 -42.21 -45.43
CA LEU A 368 -71.62 -42.72 -44.07
C LEU A 368 -70.31 -43.19 -43.44
N TRP A 369 -69.44 -43.86 -44.21
CA TRP A 369 -68.14 -44.28 -43.73
C TRP A 369 -67.21 -43.10 -43.43
N LEU A 370 -67.22 -42.06 -44.27
CA LEU A 370 -66.46 -40.83 -44.06
C LEU A 370 -66.93 -40.07 -42.82
N LEU A 371 -68.24 -39.97 -42.60
CA LEU A 371 -68.84 -39.35 -41.41
C LEU A 371 -68.51 -40.15 -40.14
N ALA A 372 -68.59 -41.48 -40.19
CA ALA A 372 -68.23 -42.34 -39.07
C ALA A 372 -66.73 -42.23 -38.74
N ALA A 373 -65.85 -42.28 -39.75
CA ALA A 373 -64.41 -42.12 -39.59
C ALA A 373 -64.06 -40.73 -39.03
N GLN A 374 -64.73 -39.68 -39.50
CA GLN A 374 -64.57 -38.32 -38.99
C GLN A 374 -65.07 -38.18 -37.54
N GLY A 375 -66.20 -38.79 -37.20
CA GLY A 375 -66.73 -38.82 -35.83
C GLY A 375 -65.79 -39.52 -34.86
N VAL A 376 -65.23 -40.67 -35.26
CA VAL A 376 -64.22 -41.39 -34.48
C VAL A 376 -62.93 -40.57 -34.34
N GLY A 377 -62.48 -39.92 -35.41
CA GLY A 377 -61.32 -39.03 -35.39
C GLY A 377 -61.50 -37.85 -34.42
N LEU A 378 -62.66 -37.19 -34.44
CA LEU A 378 -62.98 -36.09 -33.52
C LEU A 378 -63.13 -36.58 -32.08
N ALA A 379 -63.69 -37.76 -31.85
CA ALA A 379 -63.80 -38.35 -30.52
C ALA A 379 -62.43 -38.70 -29.92
N LEU A 380 -61.54 -39.30 -30.73
CA LEU A 380 -60.14 -39.54 -30.35
C LEU A 380 -59.39 -38.24 -30.06
N PHE A 381 -59.62 -37.22 -30.88
CA PHE A 381 -59.03 -35.89 -30.70
C PHE A 381 -59.50 -35.23 -29.39
N ALA A 382 -60.80 -35.28 -29.12
CA ALA A 382 -61.38 -34.77 -27.86
C ALA A 382 -60.83 -35.54 -26.64
N LEU A 383 -60.70 -36.87 -26.73
CA LEU A 383 -60.08 -37.69 -25.68
C LEU A 383 -58.61 -37.33 -25.46
N LEU A 384 -57.85 -37.06 -26.52
CA LEU A 384 -56.46 -36.62 -26.41
C LEU A 384 -56.35 -35.24 -25.73
N ILE A 385 -57.24 -34.30 -26.06
CA ILE A 385 -57.27 -32.98 -25.41
C ILE A 385 -57.64 -33.11 -23.94
N VAL A 386 -58.73 -33.81 -23.62
CA VAL A 386 -59.20 -33.95 -22.23
C VAL A 386 -58.16 -34.73 -21.41
N GLY A 387 -57.64 -35.84 -21.93
CA GLY A 387 -56.61 -36.65 -21.29
C GLY A 387 -55.30 -35.90 -21.10
N GLY A 388 -54.85 -35.15 -22.12
CA GLY A 388 -53.65 -34.32 -22.05
C GLY A 388 -53.78 -33.18 -21.03
N THR A 389 -54.91 -32.47 -21.06
CA THR A 389 -55.19 -31.36 -20.11
C THR A 389 -55.28 -31.87 -18.68
N TRP A 390 -55.87 -33.04 -18.46
CA TRP A 390 -55.95 -33.69 -17.15
C TRP A 390 -54.58 -34.16 -16.63
N LEU A 391 -53.73 -34.72 -17.49
CA LEU A 391 -52.36 -35.11 -17.13
C LEU A 391 -51.50 -33.91 -16.75
N ILE A 392 -51.60 -32.81 -17.51
CA ILE A 392 -50.85 -31.57 -17.25
C ILE A 392 -51.30 -30.94 -15.92
N THR A 393 -52.62 -30.80 -15.70
CA THR A 393 -53.16 -30.21 -14.46
C THR A 393 -52.86 -31.07 -13.22
N ARG A 394 -52.90 -32.40 -13.34
CA ARG A 394 -52.53 -33.32 -12.25
C ARG A 394 -51.05 -33.23 -11.86
N SER A 395 -50.16 -33.03 -12.82
CA SER A 395 -48.72 -32.91 -12.57
C SER A 395 -48.32 -31.65 -11.80
N HIS A 396 -49.12 -30.58 -11.89
CA HIS A 396 -48.91 -29.36 -11.09
C HIS A 396 -49.31 -29.54 -9.62
N HIS A 397 -50.39 -30.28 -9.33
CA HIS A 397 -50.89 -30.48 -7.97
C HIS A 397 -50.00 -31.38 -7.09
N GLN A 398 -49.08 -32.12 -7.69
CA GLN A 398 -48.16 -33.03 -7.00
C GLN A 398 -46.79 -32.39 -6.69
N ARG A 399 -46.52 -31.18 -7.18
CA ARG A 399 -45.27 -30.43 -6.90
C ARG A 399 -45.42 -29.40 -5.78
N ASP A 400 -46.65 -29.04 -5.40
CA ASP A 400 -46.97 -28.10 -4.31
C ASP A 400 -47.32 -28.80 -2.97
N ARG A 401 -47.03 -30.11 -2.86
CA ARG A 401 -47.03 -30.89 -1.62
C ARG A 401 -45.65 -31.51 -1.44
#